data_AF-A0A924CEF7-F1
#
_entry.id   AF-A0A924CEF7-F1
#
_cell.length_a   1.000
_cell.length_b   1.000
_cell.length_c   1.000
_cell.angle_alpha   90.00
_cell.angle_beta   90.00
_cell.angle_gamma   90.00
#
_symmetry.space_group_name_H-M   'P 1'
#
loop_
_entity.id
_entity.type
_entity.pdbx_description
1 polymer ?
#
loop_
_entity_poly.entity_id
_entity_poly.type
_entity_poly.pdbx_seq_one_letter_code
_entity_poly.pdbx_strand_id
1 'polypeptide(L)'
;MDTLLRGNADEIDNSLVTFIKSTFKGKKVAVHIYEDDTMDETEYILSDPIAKERLLSSIKNVKNHQYLREYTLNEIESIVNDASI
;
A
#
# COMPACT_ATOMS: atom_id res chain seq x y z
N MET A 1 4.19 -6.56 4.27
CA MET A 1 2.95 -6.08 3.65
C MET A 1 2.80 -4.64 4.08
N ASP A 2 2.81 -3.75 3.10
CA ASP A 2 2.53 -2.33 3.28
C ASP A 2 1.08 -2.11 2.84
N THR A 3 0.30 -1.35 3.60
CA THR A 3 -1.13 -1.17 3.34
C THR A 3 -1.49 0.27 3.64
N LEU A 4 -1.80 1.02 2.59
CA LEU A 4 -2.29 2.39 2.69
C LEU A 4 -3.81 2.38 2.62
N LEU A 5 -4.44 3.04 3.59
CA LEU A 5 -5.88 3.30 3.62
C LEU A 5 -6.05 4.81 3.57
N ARG A 6 -6.79 5.31 2.59
CA ARG A 6 -7.09 6.74 2.40
C ARG A 6 -8.60 6.87 2.26
N GLY A 7 -9.19 7.74 3.07
CA GLY A 7 -10.64 7.88 3.19
C GLY A 7 -10.99 9.05 4.10
N ASN A 8 -12.29 9.33 4.23
CA ASN A 8 -12.74 10.38 5.12
C ASN A 8 -12.55 9.95 6.58
N ALA A 9 -12.16 10.88 7.46
CA ALA A 9 -12.04 10.60 8.89
C ALA A 9 -13.33 10.05 9.50
N ASP A 10 -14.50 10.47 8.99
CA ASP A 10 -15.82 10.00 9.44
C ASP A 10 -16.07 8.51 9.12
N GLU A 11 -15.29 7.92 8.20
CA GLU A 11 -15.35 6.50 7.84
C GLU A 11 -14.45 5.64 8.74
N ILE A 12 -13.64 6.25 9.61
CA ILE A 12 -12.78 5.54 10.57
C ILE A 12 -13.63 5.08 11.76
N ASP A 13 -14.11 3.85 11.68
CA ASP A 13 -14.96 3.23 12.70
C ASP A 13 -14.29 2.03 13.41
N ASN A 14 -15.03 1.42 14.34
CA ASN A 14 -14.57 0.23 15.06
C ASN A 14 -14.35 -0.99 14.14
N SER A 15 -15.05 -1.05 13.01
CA SER A 15 -14.92 -2.12 12.03
C SER A 15 -13.54 -2.06 11.40
N LEU A 16 -13.08 -0.86 11.02
CA LEU A 16 -11.74 -0.63 10.49
C LEU A 16 -10.64 -1.01 11.50
N VAL A 17 -10.78 -0.59 12.75
CA VAL A 17 -9.83 -0.95 13.82
C VAL A 17 -9.76 -2.47 14.01
N THR A 18 -10.90 -3.14 13.94
CA THR A 18 -10.99 -4.61 14.06
C THR A 18 -10.29 -5.30 12.88
N PHE A 19 -10.50 -4.81 11.67
CA PHE A 19 -9.82 -5.29 10.46
C PHE A 19 -8.30 -5.14 10.56
N ILE A 20 -7.79 -4.00 11.03
CA ILE A 20 -6.35 -3.78 11.21
C ILE A 20 -5.78 -4.79 12.22
N LYS A 21 -6.44 -4.97 13.37
CA LYS A 21 -5.98 -5.91 14.41
C LYS A 21 -5.98 -7.36 13.93
N SER A 22 -6.98 -7.79 13.18
CA SER A 22 -7.07 -9.16 12.66
C SER A 22 -6.01 -9.42 11.59
N THR A 23 -5.84 -8.50 10.65
CA THR A 23 -4.90 -8.61 9.52
C THR A 23 -3.44 -8.62 9.98
N PHE A 24 -3.11 -7.82 11.00
CA PHE A 24 -1.74 -7.66 11.48
C PHE A 24 -1.47 -8.34 12.84
N LYS A 25 -2.28 -9.33 13.21
CA LYS A 25 -2.14 -10.06 14.48
C LYS A 25 -0.70 -10.53 14.72
N GLY A 26 -0.15 -10.19 15.88
CA GLY A 26 1.21 -10.56 16.30
C GLY A 26 2.34 -9.74 15.66
N LYS A 27 2.03 -8.74 14.84
CA LYS A 27 3.00 -7.85 14.21
C LYS A 27 3.03 -6.50 14.93
N LYS A 28 4.19 -5.84 14.94
CA LYS A 28 4.28 -4.41 15.29
C LYS A 28 3.74 -3.60 14.12
N VAL A 29 2.77 -2.73 14.39
CA VAL A 29 2.17 -1.83 13.40
C VAL A 29 2.45 -0.39 13.78
N ALA A 30 2.61 0.47 12.78
CA ALA A 30 2.59 1.91 12.91
C ALA A 30 1.36 2.43 12.16
N VAL A 31 0.65 3.40 12.73
CA VAL A 31 -0.53 4.04 12.11
C VAL A 31 -0.18 5.51 11.92
N HIS A 32 -0.34 6.00 10.70
CA HIS A 32 -0.10 7.38 10.33
C HIS A 32 -1.40 8.01 9.83
N ILE A 33 -1.78 9.16 10.36
CA ILE A 33 -3.02 9.87 10.05
C ILE A 33 -2.67 11.34 9.80
N TYR A 34 -3.11 11.89 8.67
CA TYR A 34 -2.84 13.26 8.23
C TYR A 34 -4.02 13.78 7.40
N GLU A 35 -4.11 15.10 7.28
CA GLU A 35 -5.06 15.76 6.37
C GLU A 35 -4.50 15.68 4.95
N ASP A 36 -5.17 14.92 4.09
CA ASP A 36 -4.64 14.51 2.77
C ASP A 36 -4.45 15.68 1.79
N ASP A 37 -5.26 16.73 1.92
CA ASP A 37 -5.24 17.92 1.08
C ASP A 37 -4.12 18.92 1.42
N THR A 38 -3.45 18.74 2.57
CA THR A 38 -2.41 19.67 3.04
C THR A 38 -1.00 19.05 3.06
N MET A 39 -0.89 17.74 2.86
CA MET A 39 0.39 17.03 3.00
C MET A 39 1.10 16.85 1.64
N ASP A 40 2.32 17.36 1.51
CA ASP A 40 3.24 16.91 0.47
C ASP A 40 3.80 15.52 0.87
N GLU A 41 3.18 14.48 0.33
CA GLU A 41 3.54 13.09 0.60
C GLU A 41 4.99 12.78 0.21
N THR A 42 5.53 13.43 -0.82
CA THR A 42 6.93 13.21 -1.24
C THR A 42 7.90 13.79 -0.24
N GLU A 43 7.68 15.04 0.18
CA GLU A 43 8.50 15.68 1.23
C GLU A 43 8.47 14.85 2.53
N TYR A 44 7.27 14.40 2.91
CA TYR A 44 7.10 13.55 4.09
C TYR A 44 7.87 12.22 3.98
N ILE A 45 7.70 11.45 2.89
CA ILE A 45 8.41 10.18 2.70
C ILE A 45 9.93 10.38 2.73
N LEU A 46 10.42 11.49 2.19
CA LEU A 46 11.84 11.81 2.19
C LEU A 46 12.37 12.23 3.57
N SER A 47 11.50 12.68 4.47
CA SER A 47 11.85 13.06 5.84
C SER A 47 12.07 11.86 6.77
N ASP A 48 11.35 10.74 6.55
CA ASP A 48 11.53 9.49 7.29
C ASP A 48 12.66 8.64 6.65
N PRO A 49 13.77 8.35 7.37
CA PRO A 49 14.88 7.57 6.83
C PRO A 49 14.47 6.17 6.32
N ILE A 50 13.54 5.50 7.01
CA ILE A 50 13.10 4.14 6.67
C ILE A 50 12.19 4.20 5.44
N ALA A 51 11.24 5.14 5.40
CA ALA A 51 10.35 5.31 4.26
C ALA A 51 11.14 5.71 3.00
N LYS A 52 12.09 6.63 3.14
CA LYS A 52 13.02 7.04 2.08
C LYS A 52 13.83 5.87 1.53
N GLU A 53 14.43 5.04 2.39
CA GLU A 53 15.21 3.88 1.95
C GLU A 53 14.34 2.90 1.16
N ARG A 54 13.12 2.64 1.64
CA ARG A 54 12.15 1.80 0.94
C ARG A 54 11.80 2.37 -0.44
N LEU A 55 11.51 3.67 -0.53
CA LEU A 55 11.20 4.34 -1.79
C LEU A 55 12.36 4.21 -2.79
N LEU A 56 13.58 4.54 -2.37
CA LEU A 56 14.77 4.46 -3.22
C LEU A 56 15.06 3.01 -3.68
N SER A 57 14.84 2.03 -2.80
CA SER A 57 14.95 0.62 -3.14
C SER A 57 13.91 0.20 -4.17
N SER A 58 12.67 0.64 -4.04
CA SER A 58 11.61 0.39 -5.02
C SER A 58 11.94 0.99 -6.40
N ILE A 59 12.47 2.21 -6.44
CA ILE A 59 12.92 2.84 -7.70
C ILE A 59 14.03 2.01 -8.36
N LYS A 60 14.99 1.50 -7.56
CA LYS A 60 16.05 0.63 -8.06
C LYS A 60 15.50 -0.69 -8.61
N ASN A 61 14.52 -1.29 -7.91
CA ASN A 61 13.88 -2.52 -8.36
C ASN A 61 13.23 -2.35 -9.74
N VAL A 62 12.48 -1.25 -9.94
CA VAL A 62 11.84 -0.93 -11.22
C VAL A 62 12.88 -0.77 -12.33
N LYS A 63 13.95 0.00 -12.08
CA LYS A 63 15.05 0.18 -13.06
C LYS A 63 15.70 -1.14 -13.47
N ASN A 64 15.76 -2.09 -12.54
CA ASN A 64 16.34 -3.41 -12.75
C ASN A 64 15.31 -4.44 -13.25
N HIS A 65 14.08 -4.04 -13.60
CA HIS A 65 12.98 -4.93 -13.97
C HIS A 65 12.69 -6.02 -12.92
N GLN A 66 12.99 -5.73 -11.65
CA GLN A 66 12.70 -6.61 -10.52
C GLN A 66 11.27 -6.43 -10.05
N TYR A 67 10.60 -7.54 -9.73
CA TYR A 67 9.19 -7.57 -9.31
C TYR A 67 8.20 -7.02 -10.36
N LEU A 68 8.64 -6.91 -11.62
CA LEU A 68 7.75 -6.65 -12.74
C LEU A 68 6.96 -7.93 -13.03
N ARG A 69 5.64 -7.81 -13.10
CA ARG A 69 4.77 -8.85 -13.68
C ARG A 69 4.26 -8.35 -15.01
N GLU A 70 4.58 -9.09 -16.05
CA GLU A 70 4.03 -8.90 -17.39
C GLU A 70 2.93 -9.92 -17.59
N TYR A 71 1.85 -9.49 -18.22
CA TYR A 71 0.71 -10.34 -18.52
C TYR A 71 0.36 -10.19 -20.00
N THR A 72 0.08 -11.31 -20.64
CA THR A 72 -0.55 -11.36 -21.95
C THR A 72 -2.05 -11.10 -21.82
N LEU A 73 -2.70 -10.69 -22.92
CA LEU A 73 -4.15 -10.52 -22.98
C LEU A 73 -4.90 -11.79 -22.54
N ASN A 74 -4.44 -12.97 -22.97
CA ASN A 74 -5.06 -14.25 -22.61
C ASN A 74 -4.96 -14.55 -21.11
N GLU A 75 -3.85 -14.19 -20.45
CA GLU A 75 -3.70 -14.35 -19.00
C GLU A 75 -4.63 -13.41 -18.24
N ILE A 76 -4.83 -12.19 -18.74
CA ILE A 76 -5.79 -11.24 -18.18
C ILE A 76 -7.23 -11.78 -18.31
N GLU A 77 -7.60 -12.32 -19.48
CA GLU A 77 -8.92 -12.94 -19.70
C GLU A 77 -9.18 -14.11 -18.73
N SER A 78 -8.17 -14.96 -18.49
CA SER A 78 -8.27 -16.05 -17.52
C SER A 78 -8.53 -15.54 -16.10
N ILE A 79 -7.79 -14.51 -15.65
CA ILE A 79 -7.92 -13.95 -14.29
C ILE A 79 -9.31 -13.35 -14.08
N VAL A 80 -9.86 -12.65 -15.08
CA VAL A 80 -11.19 -12.03 -14.99
C VAL A 80 -12.29 -13.08 -14.94
N ASN A 81 -12.16 -14.16 -15.71
CA ASN A 81 -13.14 -15.24 -15.73
C ASN A 81 -13.12 -16.07 -14.43
N ASP A 82 -11.95 -16.28 -13.84
CA ASP A 82 -11.81 -17.01 -12.56
C ASP A 82 -12.29 -16.19 -11.35
N ALA A 83 -12.23 -14.86 -11.41
CA ALA A 83 -12.75 -13.97 -10.36
C ALA A 83 -14.28 -13.81 -10.38
N SER A 84 -14.97 -14.37 -11.37
CA SER A 84 -16.42 -14.26 -11.58
C SER A 84 -17.22 -15.45 -11.04
N ILE A 85 -16.63 -16.27 -10.16
CA ILE A 85 -17.26 -17.44 -9.50
C ILE A 85 -17.54 -17.16 -8.02
#